data_AF-A0A942NMG1-F1
#
_entry.id   AF-A0A942NMG1-F1
#
_cell.length_a   1.000
_cell.length_b   1.000
_cell.length_c   1.000
_cell.angle_alpha   90.00
_cell.angle_beta   90.00
_cell.angle_gamma   90.00
#
_symmetry.space_group_name_H-M   'P 1'
#
loop_
_entity.id
_entity.type
_entity.pdbx_description
1 polymer ?
#
loop_
_entity_poly.entity_id
_entity_poly.type
_entity_poly.pdbx_seq_one_letter_code
_entity_poly.pdbx_strand_id
1 'polypeptide(L)'
;MDSWTIIEVELVVADYFQMLKNELIGNLYKKSECRKNLLPHLKNRSESSIEFKHQNISAVLINLGQPYIKGYLPRFNYQKILEEVVINYGYVLNNICIFA
;
A
#
# COMPACT_ATOMS: atom_id res chain seq x y z
N MET A 1 -18.29 9.90 5.15
CA MET A 1 -16.89 9.57 4.83
C MET A 1 -16.66 9.96 3.40
N ASP A 2 -15.71 10.86 3.14
CA ASP A 2 -15.38 11.25 1.77
C ASP A 2 -14.70 10.09 1.04
N SER A 3 -14.97 9.95 -0.26
CA SER A 3 -14.31 8.93 -1.09
C SER A 3 -12.79 9.13 -1.07
N TRP A 4 -12.03 8.03 -1.11
CA TRP A 4 -10.58 8.08 -1.29
C TRP A 4 -10.27 8.71 -2.65
N THR A 5 -9.53 9.81 -2.64
CA THR A 5 -9.05 10.45 -3.88
C THR A 5 -7.93 9.64 -4.51
N ILE A 6 -7.65 9.85 -5.80
CA ILE A 6 -6.53 9.20 -6.48
C ILE A 6 -5.18 9.49 -5.79
N ILE A 7 -4.95 10.72 -5.35
CA ILE A 7 -3.72 11.14 -4.66
C ILE A 7 -3.57 10.39 -3.33
N GLU A 8 -4.64 10.29 -2.54
CA GLU A 8 -4.60 9.53 -1.29
C GLU A 8 -4.33 8.03 -1.54
N VAL A 9 -4.86 7.47 -2.63
CA VAL A 9 -4.59 6.08 -3.03
C VAL A 9 -3.13 5.91 -3.42
N GLU A 10 -2.57 6.80 -4.24
CA GLU A 10 -1.16 6.77 -4.64
C GLU A 10 -0.21 6.86 -3.43
N LEU A 11 -0.49 7.76 -2.48
CA LEU A 11 0.31 7.91 -1.26
C LEU A 11 0.28 6.64 -0.39
N VAL A 12 -0.89 6.03 -0.19
CA VAL A 12 -1.01 4.78 0.59
C VAL A 12 -0.36 3.60 -0.13
N VAL A 13 -0.45 3.53 -1.46
CA VAL A 13 0.23 2.50 -2.24
C VAL A 13 1.75 2.67 -2.12
N ALA A 14 2.28 3.88 -2.24
CA ALA A 14 3.71 4.13 -2.08
C ALA A 14 4.23 3.76 -0.67
N ASP A 15 3.51 4.14 0.39
CA ASP A 15 3.85 3.76 1.78
C ASP A 15 3.87 2.23 1.95
N TYR A 16 2.86 1.54 1.40
CA TYR A 16 2.78 0.08 1.43
C TYR A 16 3.98 -0.57 0.74
N PHE A 17 4.33 -0.16 -0.48
CA PHE A 17 5.43 -0.76 -1.22
C PHE A 17 6.79 -0.47 -0.57
N GLN A 18 6.96 0.68 0.07
CA GLN A 18 8.17 0.97 0.85
C GLN A 18 8.31 0.04 2.06
N MET A 19 7.20 -0.25 2.76
CA MET A 19 7.18 -1.26 3.83
C MET A 19 7.42 -2.67 3.29
N LEU A 20 6.81 -3.03 2.15
CA LEU A 20 6.98 -4.35 1.54
C LEU A 20 8.43 -4.57 1.12
N LYS A 21 9.08 -3.56 0.52
CA LYS A 21 10.51 -3.60 0.20
C LYS A 21 11.34 -3.90 1.45
N ASN A 22 11.08 -3.19 2.55
CA ASN A 22 11.77 -3.43 3.81
C ASN A 22 11.53 -4.85 4.35
N GLU A 23 10.29 -5.35 4.28
CA GLU A 23 9.97 -6.73 4.69
C GLU A 23 10.72 -7.78 3.86
N LEU A 24 10.80 -7.60 2.54
CA LEU A 24 11.45 -8.53 1.63
C LEU A 24 12.97 -8.60 1.81
N ILE A 25 13.61 -7.47 2.16
CA ILE A 25 15.06 -7.41 2.40
C ILE A 25 15.45 -7.61 3.87
N GLY A 26 14.48 -7.87 4.75
CA GLY A 26 14.72 -8.08 6.18
C GLY A 26 15.03 -6.81 6.99
N ASN A 27 14.77 -5.63 6.43
CA ASN A 27 14.89 -4.36 7.15
C ASN A 27 13.75 -4.18 8.16
N LEU A 28 14.09 -3.64 9.33
CA LEU A 28 13.10 -3.31 10.34
C LEU A 28 12.24 -2.12 9.88
N TYR A 29 10.94 -2.24 10.10
CA TYR A 29 9.97 -1.15 9.95
C TYR A 29 8.86 -1.33 10.97
N LYS A 30 8.17 -0.24 11.34
CA LYS A 30 7.03 -0.29 12.27
C LYS A 30 5.78 0.20 11.58
N LYS A 31 4.82 -0.71 11.38
CA LYS A 31 3.52 -0.41 10.72
C LYS A 31 2.81 0.81 11.31
N SER A 32 2.82 0.97 12.63
CA SER A 32 2.20 2.12 13.30
C SER A 32 2.94 3.44 13.03
N GLU A 33 4.27 3.40 12.89
CA GLU A 33 5.08 4.58 12.59
C GLU A 33 4.88 5.04 11.15
N CYS A 34 4.89 4.12 10.18
CA CYS A 34 4.58 4.42 8.78
C CYS A 34 3.21 5.10 8.63
N ARG A 35 2.16 4.55 9.27
CA ARG A 35 0.82 5.16 9.26
C ARG A 35 0.78 6.55 9.90
N LYS A 36 1.49 6.76 11.01
CA LYS A 36 1.60 8.07 11.66
C LYS A 36 2.29 9.10 10.77
N ASN A 37 3.33 8.68 10.06
CA ASN A 37 4.06 9.54 9.12
C ASN A 37 3.22 9.85 7.88
N LEU A 38 2.34 8.93 7.47
CA LEU A 38 1.44 9.12 6.32
C LEU A 38 0.23 10.02 6.64
N LEU A 39 -0.27 9.97 7.88
CA LEU A 39 -1.49 10.66 8.32
C LEU A 39 -1.58 12.16 7.93
N PRO A 40 -0.51 12.98 8.06
CA PRO A 40 -0.56 14.41 7.71
C PRO A 40 -0.82 14.67 6.22
N HIS A 41 -0.59 13.67 5.36
CA HIS A 41 -0.79 13.76 3.91
C HIS A 41 -2.19 13.30 3.47
N LEU A 42 -3.01 12.79 4.39
CA LEU A 42 -4.32 12.21 4.09
C LEU A 42 -5.43 13.03 4.74
N LYS A 43 -6.37 13.50 3.92
CA LYS A 43 -7.40 14.43 4.37
C LYS A 43 -8.44 13.71 5.22
N ASN A 44 -8.50 14.03 6.52
CA ASN A 44 -9.48 13.49 7.47
C ASN A 44 -9.51 11.94 7.52
N ARG A 45 -8.38 11.27 7.29
CA ARG A 45 -8.26 9.82 7.46
C ARG A 45 -7.79 9.48 8.87
N SER A 46 -8.16 8.28 9.33
CA SER A 46 -7.68 7.70 10.58
C SER A 46 -6.64 6.62 10.32
N GLU A 47 -5.79 6.31 11.30
CA GLU A 47 -4.86 5.18 11.21
C GLU A 47 -5.57 3.87 10.88
N SER A 48 -6.76 3.62 11.46
CA SER A 48 -7.57 2.43 11.16
C SER A 48 -8.03 2.40 9.70
N SER A 49 -8.35 3.56 9.12
CA SER A 49 -8.73 3.65 7.70
C SER A 49 -7.55 3.34 6.78
N ILE A 50 -6.34 3.81 7.13
CA ILE A 50 -5.09 3.48 6.41
C ILE A 50 -4.79 2.00 6.52
N GLU A 51 -4.88 1.42 7.72
CA GLU A 51 -4.65 -0.02 7.94
C GLU A 51 -5.61 -0.88 7.12
N PHE A 52 -6.90 -0.51 7.07
CA PHE A 52 -7.87 -1.18 6.21
C PHE A 52 -7.49 -1.07 4.72
N LYS A 53 -7.01 0.10 4.28
CA LYS A 53 -6.54 0.30 2.91
C LYS A 53 -5.30 -0.54 2.58
N HIS A 54 -4.36 -0.70 3.53
CA HIS A 54 -3.23 -1.62 3.37
C HIS A 54 -3.67 -3.08 3.24
N GLN A 55 -4.70 -3.50 3.97
CA GLN A 55 -5.29 -4.83 3.81
C GLN A 55 -5.95 -5.01 2.42
N ASN A 56 -6.53 -3.95 1.86
CA ASN A 56 -7.02 -3.97 0.48
C ASN A 56 -5.88 -4.09 -0.54
N ILE A 57 -4.73 -3.44 -0.33
CA ILE A 57 -3.55 -3.60 -1.20
C ILE A 57 -3.06 -5.05 -1.17
N SER A 58 -2.97 -5.67 0.00
CA SER A 58 -2.64 -7.10 0.11
C SER A 58 -3.60 -7.99 -0.70
N ALA A 59 -4.88 -7.63 -0.76
CA ALA A 59 -5.87 -8.34 -1.58
C ALA A 59 -5.67 -8.16 -3.10
N VAL A 60 -5.18 -6.99 -3.53
CA VAL A 60 -4.77 -6.82 -4.94
C VAL A 60 -3.54 -7.67 -5.24
N LEU A 61 -2.52 -7.61 -4.38
CA LEU A 61 -1.25 -8.33 -4.59
C LEU A 61 -1.44 -9.85 -4.64
N ILE A 62 -2.27 -10.42 -3.76
CA ILE A 62 -2.58 -11.85 -3.79
C ILE A 62 -3.31 -12.26 -5.08
N ASN A 63 -4.22 -11.42 -5.59
CA ASN A 63 -4.90 -11.66 -6.87
C ASN A 63 -3.93 -11.63 -8.06
N LEU A 64 -2.83 -10.87 -7.94
CA LEU A 64 -1.75 -10.78 -8.93
C LEU A 64 -0.65 -11.85 -8.74
N GLY A 65 -0.78 -12.74 -7.75
CA GLY A 65 0.24 -13.74 -7.42
C GLY A 65 1.54 -13.14 -6.86
N GLN A 66 1.49 -11.92 -6.30
CA GLN A 66 2.63 -11.19 -5.76
C GLN A 66 2.76 -11.38 -4.24
N PRO A 67 3.97 -11.22 -3.67
CA PRO A 67 4.15 -11.16 -2.23
C PRO A 67 3.42 -9.95 -1.65
N TYR A 68 2.98 -10.07 -0.40
CA TYR A 68 2.31 -9.01 0.36
C TYR A 68 2.83 -9.01 1.81
N ILE A 69 2.60 -7.92 2.52
CA ILE A 69 3.02 -7.79 3.91
C ILE A 69 2.21 -8.76 4.78
N LYS A 70 2.85 -9.76 5.39
CA LYS A 70 2.15 -10.82 6.15
C LYS A 70 1.25 -10.27 7.26
N GLY A 71 1.65 -9.15 7.86
CA GLY A 71 0.92 -8.46 8.92
C GLY A 71 -0.31 -7.66 8.47
N TYR A 72 -0.62 -7.60 7.17
CA TYR A 72 -1.83 -6.99 6.61
C TYR A 72 -2.64 -8.05 5.86
N LEU A 73 -3.55 -8.72 6.57
CA LEU A 73 -4.38 -9.78 5.99
C LEU A 73 -5.28 -9.24 4.85
N PRO A 74 -5.35 -9.91 3.69
CA PRO A 74 -6.16 -9.47 2.55
C PRO A 74 -7.64 -9.18 2.87
N ARG A 75 -8.13 -8.03 2.38
CA ARG A 75 -9.56 -7.66 2.35
C ARG A 75 -10.00 -7.33 0.93
N PHE A 76 -10.85 -8.16 0.34
CA PHE A 76 -11.17 -8.12 -1.09
C PHE A 76 -12.23 -7.10 -1.50
N ASN A 77 -12.92 -6.46 -0.55
CA ASN A 77 -13.84 -5.38 -0.86
C ASN A 77 -13.06 -4.06 -1.02
N TYR A 78 -12.66 -3.75 -2.25
CA TYR A 78 -11.91 -2.54 -2.59
C TYR A 78 -12.41 -1.90 -3.89
N GLN A 79 -12.10 -0.61 -4.06
CA GLN A 79 -12.46 0.17 -5.24
C GLN A 79 -11.52 -0.18 -6.41
N LYS A 80 -12.01 -0.19 -7.66
CA LYS A 80 -11.22 -0.50 -8.85
C LYS A 80 -9.97 0.38 -9.00
N ILE A 81 -10.06 1.67 -8.64
CA ILE A 81 -8.93 2.60 -8.69
C ILE A 81 -7.73 2.14 -7.84
N LEU A 82 -7.97 1.42 -6.74
CA LEU A 82 -6.86 0.88 -5.94
C LEU A 82 -6.06 -0.16 -6.73
N GLU A 83 -6.77 -1.05 -7.43
CA GLU A 83 -6.16 -2.10 -8.24
C GLU A 83 -5.32 -1.49 -9.37
N GLU A 84 -5.86 -0.50 -10.08
CA GLU A 84 -5.17 0.22 -11.15
C GLU A 84 -3.88 0.88 -10.66
N VAL A 85 -3.93 1.58 -9.53
CA VAL A 85 -2.76 2.25 -8.96
C VAL A 85 -1.71 1.24 -8.47
N VAL A 86 -2.12 0.14 -7.82
CA VAL A 86 -1.18 -0.92 -7.39
C VAL A 86 -0.47 -1.56 -8.58
N ILE A 87 -1.22 -1.88 -9.65
CA ILE A 87 -0.66 -2.46 -10.87
C ILE A 87 0.35 -1.49 -11.50
N ASN A 88 -0.05 -0.23 -11.68
CA ASN A 88 0.83 0.79 -12.26
C ASN A 88 2.10 1.00 -11.44
N TYR A 89 1.98 1.11 -10.11
CA TYR A 89 3.12 1.30 -9.22
C TYR A 89 4.07 0.09 -9.24
N GLY A 90 3.54 -1.13 -9.25
CA GLY A 90 4.32 -2.35 -9.36
C GLY A 90 5.11 -2.45 -10.67
N TYR A 91 4.50 -2.08 -11.79
CA TYR A 91 5.22 -1.99 -13.08
C TYR A 91 6.34 -0.96 -13.06
N VAL A 92 6.09 0.23 -12.50
CA VAL A 92 7.10 1.29 -12.38
C VAL A 92 8.28 0.81 -11.53
N LEU A 93 8.03 0.18 -10.38
CA LEU A 93 9.10 -0.36 -9.53
C LEU A 93 9.90 -1.47 -10.25
N ASN A 94 9.24 -2.39 -10.94
CA ASN A 94 9.93 -3.45 -11.68
C ASN A 94 10.78 -2.86 -12.82
N ASN A 95 10.35 -1.78 -13.46
CA ASN A 95 11.13 -1.16 -14.54
C ASN A 95 12.28 -0.27 -14.04
N ILE A 96 12.21 0.25 -12.81
CA ILE A 96 13.24 1.13 -12.24
C ILE A 96 14.25 0.37 -11.36
N CYS A 97 13.83 -0.71 -10.69
CA CYS A 97 14.66 -1.41 -9.69
C CYS A 97 15.37 -2.69 -10.20
N ILE A 98 15.26 -3.05 -11.49
CA ILE A 98 15.96 -4.23 -12.07
C ILE A 98 17.31 -3.83 -12.75
N PHE A 99 17.77 -2.59 -12.58
CA PHE A 99 19.09 -2.12 -13.07
C PHE A 99 19.99 -1.49 -11.99
N ALA A 100 19.79 -1.80 -10.71
CA ALA A 100 20.67 -1.34 -9.63
C ALA A 100 21.11 -2.48 -8.70
#